data_AF-A0A6G2DWC5-F1
#
_entry.id   AF-A0A6G2DWC5-F1
#
_cell.length_a   1.000
_cell.length_b   1.000
_cell.length_c   1.000
_cell.angle_alpha   90.00
_cell.angle_beta   90.00
_cell.angle_gamma   90.00
#
_symmetry.space_group_name_H-M   'P 1'
#
loop_
_entity.id
_entity.type
_entity.pdbx_description
1 polymer ?
#
loop_
_entity_poly.entity_id
_entity_poly.type
_entity_poly.pdbx_seq_one_letter_code
_entity_poly.pdbx_strand_id
1 'polypeptide(L)'
;SRDEGHAGLSDNFIISKISKGEFLTMEAFKKGYFKKVVEELKTKGIRPVTINQKTYSTFEELQEGFKQAVERDLKKNQLDERETRNFKFQVFRQLLQQTDSFKTSIFR
;
A
#
# COMPACT_ATOMS: atom_id res chain seq x y z
N SER A 1 -29.94 -5.49 -32.10
CA SER A 1 -28.73 -5.57 -31.28
C SER A 1 -28.59 -4.26 -30.52
N ARG A 2 -28.88 -4.28 -29.21
CA ARG A 2 -28.72 -3.13 -28.32
C ARG A 2 -27.43 -3.34 -27.54
N ASP A 3 -26.30 -3.08 -28.19
CA ASP A 3 -24.99 -2.94 -27.52
C ASP A 3 -24.88 -1.52 -26.95
N GLU A 4 -25.83 -1.14 -26.11
CA GLU A 4 -25.87 0.13 -25.40
C GLU A 4 -25.47 -0.10 -23.93
N GLY A 5 -24.33 -0.76 -23.73
CA GLY A 5 -23.47 -0.46 -22.59
C GLY A 5 -22.43 0.51 -23.12
N HIS A 6 -22.49 1.78 -22.72
CA HIS A 6 -21.63 2.84 -23.24
C HIS A 6 -20.20 2.36 -23.57
N ALA A 7 -19.80 2.50 -24.84
CA ALA A 7 -18.42 2.58 -25.29
C ALA A 7 -17.71 3.85 -24.72
N GLY A 8 -18.13 4.31 -23.55
CA GLY A 8 -17.62 5.45 -22.82
C GLY A 8 -16.60 4.97 -21.80
N LEU A 9 -15.36 5.43 -21.96
CA LEU A 9 -14.33 5.50 -20.92
C LEU A 9 -14.35 4.34 -19.89
N SER A 10 -14.30 3.07 -20.34
CA SER A 10 -14.12 1.96 -19.41
C SER A 10 -12.80 2.10 -18.68
N ASP A 11 -12.71 1.60 -17.44
CA ASP A 11 -11.47 1.66 -16.65
C ASP A 11 -10.26 1.12 -17.43
N ASN A 12 -10.44 0.03 -18.19
CA ASN A 12 -9.38 -0.54 -19.02
C ASN A 12 -8.97 0.38 -20.18
N PHE A 13 -9.93 1.06 -20.82
CA PHE A 13 -9.63 2.04 -21.85
C PHE A 13 -8.90 3.26 -21.28
N ILE A 14 -9.35 3.78 -20.12
CA ILE A 14 -8.68 4.90 -19.42
C ILE A 14 -7.26 4.50 -19.05
N ILE A 15 -7.06 3.36 -18.38
CA ILE A 15 -5.75 2.86 -17.97
C ILE A 15 -4.82 2.70 -19.17
N SER A 16 -5.28 2.09 -20.27
CA SER A 16 -4.50 1.97 -21.50
C SER A 16 -4.06 3.33 -22.05
N LYS A 17 -4.92 4.35 -22.02
CA LYS A 17 -4.58 5.69 -22.48
C LYS A 17 -3.61 6.42 -21.57
N ILE A 18 -3.85 6.46 -20.25
CA ILE A 18 -2.97 7.20 -19.32
C ILE A 18 -1.61 6.52 -19.14
N SER A 19 -1.56 5.19 -19.27
CA SER A 19 -0.31 4.41 -19.24
C SER A 19 0.37 4.32 -20.61
N LYS A 20 -0.16 5.00 -21.65
CA LYS A 20 0.37 4.97 -23.02
C LYS A 20 0.56 3.54 -23.57
N GLY A 21 -0.34 2.63 -23.22
CA GLY A 21 -0.33 1.24 -23.65
C GLY A 21 0.51 0.29 -22.80
N GLU A 22 1.20 0.76 -21.76
CA GLU A 22 1.96 -0.11 -20.84
C GLU A 22 1.05 -1.10 -20.10
N PHE A 23 -0.16 -0.67 -19.71
CA PHE A 23 -1.14 -1.52 -19.04
C PHE A 23 -2.46 -1.53 -19.80
N LEU A 24 -2.99 -2.71 -20.07
CA LEU A 24 -4.27 -2.88 -20.79
C LEU A 24 -5.45 -3.16 -19.86
N THR A 25 -5.18 -3.52 -18.60
CA THR A 25 -6.20 -3.81 -17.60
C THR A 25 -5.88 -3.12 -16.28
N MET A 26 -6.93 -2.81 -15.51
CA MET A 26 -6.80 -2.31 -14.14
C MET A 26 -5.98 -3.26 -13.24
N GLU A 27 -6.11 -4.57 -13.45
CA GLU A 27 -5.33 -5.57 -12.70
C GLU A 27 -3.84 -5.47 -13.00
N ALA A 28 -3.46 -5.42 -14.28
CA ALA A 28 -2.07 -5.31 -14.70
C ALA A 28 -1.44 -4.01 -14.15
N PHE A 29 -2.17 -2.90 -14.24
CA PHE A 29 -1.76 -1.62 -13.68
C PHE A 29 -1.50 -1.69 -12.17
N LYS A 30 -2.45 -2.26 -11.40
CA LYS A 30 -2.27 -2.43 -9.95
C LYS A 30 -1.05 -3.28 -9.64
N LYS A 31 -0.87 -4.43 -10.30
CA LYS A 31 0.30 -5.31 -10.10
C LYS A 31 1.61 -4.58 -10.39
N GLY A 32 1.69 -3.83 -11.50
CA GLY A 32 2.87 -3.04 -11.86
C GLY A 32 3.18 -1.95 -10.83
N TYR A 33 2.16 -1.19 -10.42
CA TYR A 33 2.31 -0.14 -9.40
C TYR A 33 2.78 -0.71 -8.06
N PHE A 34 2.15 -1.79 -7.57
CA PHE A 34 2.57 -2.45 -6.33
C PHE A 34 4.00 -2.97 -6.41
N LYS A 35 4.38 -3.60 -7.53
CA LYS A 35 5.75 -4.07 -7.76
C LYS A 35 6.76 -2.93 -7.65
N LYS A 36 6.50 -1.80 -8.32
CA LYS A 36 7.35 -0.61 -8.27
C LYS A 36 7.51 -0.08 -6.84
N VAL A 37 6.42 0.03 -6.08
CA VAL A 37 6.48 0.50 -4.68
C VAL A 37 7.31 -0.47 -3.82
N VAL A 38 7.15 -1.78 -3.98
CA VAL A 38 7.94 -2.77 -3.24
C VAL A 38 9.42 -2.69 -3.62
N GLU A 39 9.74 -2.51 -4.90
CA GLU A 39 11.12 -2.32 -5.37
C GLU A 39 11.75 -1.05 -4.77
N GLU A 40 11.04 0.08 -4.75
CA GLU A 40 11.48 1.31 -4.09
C GLU A 40 11.71 1.09 -2.59
N LEU A 41 10.80 0.40 -1.88
CA LEU A 41 10.97 0.08 -0.47
C LEU A 41 12.16 -0.85 -0.20
N LYS A 42 12.43 -1.81 -1.09
CA LYS A 42 13.57 -2.72 -0.95
C LYS A 42 14.90 -2.06 -1.27
N THR A 43 14.92 -1.13 -2.21
CA THR A 43 16.15 -0.45 -2.67
C THR A 43 16.52 0.74 -1.82
N LYS A 44 15.55 1.59 -1.45
CA LYS A 44 15.78 2.83 -0.67
C LYS A 44 15.45 2.66 0.81
N GLY A 45 14.61 1.69 1.15
CA GLY A 45 13.99 1.61 2.47
C GLY A 45 12.89 2.66 2.64
N ILE A 46 12.36 2.72 3.84
CA ILE A 46 11.34 3.69 4.25
C ILE A 46 11.88 4.58 5.36
N ARG A 47 11.36 5.80 5.47
CA ARG A 47 11.60 6.64 6.64
C ARG A 47 11.29 5.84 7.92
N PRO A 48 12.19 5.83 8.91
CA PRO A 48 12.01 4.99 10.09
C PRO A 48 10.73 5.34 10.87
N VAL A 49 9.94 4.32 11.19
CA VAL A 49 8.71 4.42 11.99
C VAL A 49 8.94 3.70 13.32
N THR A 50 8.69 4.33 14.46
CA THR A 50 8.89 3.75 15.79
C THR A 50 7.55 3.46 16.49
N ILE A 51 7.17 2.19 16.61
CA ILE A 51 5.93 1.76 17.25
C ILE A 51 6.28 0.88 18.44
N ASN A 52 5.74 1.20 19.63
CA ASN A 52 5.98 0.43 20.86
C ASN A 52 7.48 0.13 21.09
N GLN A 53 8.33 1.16 20.97
CA GLN A 53 9.79 1.07 21.12
C GLN A 53 10.54 0.25 20.04
N LYS A 54 9.84 -0.33 19.06
CA LYS A 54 10.45 -0.97 17.90
C LYS A 54 10.48 -0.03 16.71
N THR A 55 11.64 0.10 16.08
CA THR A 55 11.82 0.89 14.85
C THR A 55 11.72 -0.02 13.62
N TYR A 56 11.03 0.47 12.59
CA TYR A 56 10.82 -0.21 11.30
C TYR A 56 11.32 0.73 10.18
N SER A 57 12.28 0.29 9.39
CA SER A 57 12.95 1.09 8.35
C SER A 57 13.11 0.36 7.01
N THR A 58 12.73 -0.92 6.94
CA THR A 58 12.73 -1.73 5.72
C THR A 58 11.34 -2.30 5.41
N PHE A 59 11.17 -2.79 4.18
CA PHE A 59 9.95 -3.48 3.75
C PHE A 59 9.69 -4.73 4.59
N GLU A 60 10.72 -5.55 4.79
CA GLU A 60 10.65 -6.82 5.51
C GLU A 60 10.31 -6.61 6.99
N GLU A 61 10.87 -5.57 7.63
CA GLU A 61 10.53 -5.22 9.01
C GLU A 61 9.06 -4.82 9.14
N LEU A 62 8.55 -3.98 8.24
CA LEU A 62 7.13 -3.59 8.23
C LEU A 62 6.22 -4.79 7.95
N GLN A 63 6.58 -5.65 7.00
CA GLN A 63 5.83 -6.87 6.69
C GLN A 63 5.73 -7.77 7.94
N GLU A 64 6.83 -7.96 8.66
CA GLU A 64 6.85 -8.72 9.90
C GLU A 64 6.01 -8.05 11.00
N GLY A 65 6.04 -6.71 11.11
CA GLY A 65 5.16 -5.96 12.00
C GLY A 65 3.67 -6.19 11.72
N PHE A 66 3.27 -6.16 10.44
CA PHE A 66 1.90 -6.48 10.03
C PHE A 66 1.53 -7.93 10.32
N LYS A 67 2.43 -8.88 10.02
CA LYS A 67 2.20 -10.30 10.32
C LYS A 67 1.95 -10.52 11.81
N GLN A 68 2.76 -9.92 12.68
CA GLN A 68 2.57 -10.00 14.13
C GLN A 68 1.24 -9.40 14.60
N ALA A 69 0.81 -8.29 13.99
CA ALA A 69 -0.50 -7.69 14.29
C ALA A 69 -1.65 -8.62 13.88
N VAL A 70 -1.58 -9.21 12.69
CA VAL A 70 -2.57 -10.20 12.21
C VAL A 70 -2.59 -11.44 13.10
N GLU A 71 -1.43 -11.98 13.49
CA GLU A 71 -1.37 -13.13 14.40
C GLU A 71 -2.00 -12.84 15.76
N ARG A 72 -1.87 -11.61 16.28
CA ARG A 72 -2.53 -11.21 17.53
C ARG A 72 -4.03 -11.10 17.37
N ASP A 73 -4.50 -10.55 16.25
CA ASP A 73 -5.93 -10.51 15.91
C ASP A 73 -6.52 -11.92 15.81
N LEU A 74 -5.83 -12.85 15.15
CA LEU A 74 -6.27 -14.25 15.01
C LEU A 74 -6.29 -15.05 16.32
N LYS A 75 -5.50 -14.66 17.33
CA LYS A 75 -5.45 -15.31 18.65
C LYS A 75 -6.61 -14.91 19.57
N LYS A 76 -7.36 -13.86 19.22
CA LYS A 76 -8.52 -13.41 20.01
C LYS A 76 -9.70 -14.37 19.78
N ASN A 77 -10.51 -14.57 20.82
CA ASN A 77 -11.75 -15.36 20.73
C ASN A 77 -12.81 -14.74 19.81
N GLN A 78 -12.68 -13.44 19.51
CA GLN A 78 -13.50 -12.71 18.57
C GLN A 78 -12.65 -12.33 17.37
N LEU A 79 -13.16 -12.60 16.16
CA LEU A 79 -12.53 -12.17 14.92
C LEU A 79 -12.70 -10.65 14.79
N ASP A 80 -11.71 -9.90 15.29
CA ASP A 80 -11.54 -8.47 15.08
C ASP A 80 -10.13 -8.16 14.56
N GLU A 81 -10.03 -7.15 13.71
CA GLU A 81 -8.77 -6.70 13.09
C GLU A 81 -8.16 -5.49 13.82
N ARG A 82 -8.42 -5.36 15.12
CA ARG A 82 -8.10 -4.15 15.89
C ARG A 82 -6.60 -3.90 15.95
N GLU A 83 -5.77 -4.93 16.17
CA GLU A 83 -4.31 -4.76 16.21
C GLU A 83 -3.77 -4.35 14.86
N THR A 84 -4.23 -5.00 13.78
CA THR A 84 -3.82 -4.70 12.41
C THR A 84 -4.20 -3.27 12.00
N ARG A 85 -5.42 -2.83 12.32
CA ARG A 85 -5.87 -1.44 12.08
C ARG A 85 -5.04 -0.44 12.87
N ASN A 86 -4.76 -0.72 14.14
CA ASN A 86 -3.97 0.16 15.00
C ASN A 86 -2.53 0.29 14.47
N PHE A 87 -1.88 -0.82 14.13
CA PHE A 87 -0.53 -0.80 13.54
C PHE A 87 -0.50 0.03 12.24
N LYS A 88 -1.45 -0.22 11.33
CA LYS A 88 -1.59 0.55 10.08
C LYS A 88 -1.73 2.06 10.35
N PHE A 89 -2.57 2.44 11.30
CA PHE A 89 -2.81 3.83 11.64
C PHE A 89 -1.55 4.50 12.20
N GLN A 90 -0.81 3.82 13.08
CA GLN A 90 0.42 4.36 13.66
C GLN A 90 1.52 4.55 12.61
N VAL A 91 1.70 3.58 11.70
CA VAL A 91 2.62 3.71 10.56
C VAL A 91 2.24 4.93 9.71
N PHE A 92 0.96 5.03 9.33
CA PHE A 92 0.46 6.15 8.53
C PHE A 92 0.68 7.50 9.21
N ARG A 93 0.36 7.63 10.50
CA ARG A 93 0.49 8.88 11.25
C ARG A 93 1.94 9.36 11.35
N GLN A 94 2.89 8.46 11.57
CA GLN A 94 4.29 8.84 11.63
C GLN A 94 4.83 9.27 10.27
N LEU A 95 4.53 8.52 9.22
CA LEU A 95 4.93 8.91 7.87
C LEU A 95 4.31 10.26 7.48
N LEU A 96 3.03 10.49 7.78
CA LEU A 96 2.35 11.77 7.56
C LEU A 96 3.08 12.93 8.23
N GLN A 97 3.49 12.76 9.50
CA GLN A 97 4.22 13.78 10.26
C GLN A 97 5.63 14.02 9.70
N GLN A 98 6.38 12.95 9.41
CA GLN A 98 7.76 13.01 8.95
C GLN A 98 7.91 13.56 7.53
N THR A 99 6.82 13.56 6.75
CA THR A 99 6.86 13.93 5.33
C THR A 99 6.20 15.25 4.99
N ASP A 100 5.85 16.06 6.00
CA ASP A 100 5.02 17.26 5.84
C ASP A 100 3.74 16.96 5.04
N SER A 101 2.92 16.06 5.57
CA SER A 101 1.68 15.62 4.93
C SER A 101 1.89 14.99 3.56
N PHE A 102 2.92 14.14 3.42
CA PHE A 102 3.30 13.47 2.17
C PHE A 102 3.74 14.41 1.03
N LYS A 103 4.08 15.68 1.32
CA LYS A 103 4.73 16.56 0.34
C LYS A 103 6.15 16.13 0.02
N THR A 104 6.77 15.37 0.92
CA THR A 104 8.10 14.76 0.71
C THR A 104 8.00 13.24 0.66
N SER A 105 9.00 12.60 0.05
CA SER A 105 9.05 11.14 -0.14
C SER A 105 9.01 10.39 1.19
N ILE A 106 8.25 9.29 1.26
CA ILE A 106 8.31 8.31 2.35
C ILE A 106 9.52 7.38 2.24
N PHE A 107 10.10 7.26 1.05
CA PHE A 107 11.35 6.53 0.83
C PHE A 107 12.53 7.36 1.33
N ARG A 108 13.59 6.70 1.79
CA ARG A 108 14.83 7.39 2.21
C ARG A 108 15.64 7.89 1.01
#